data_AF-A0A8K0NWJ4-F1
#
_entry.id   AF-A0A8K0NWJ4-F1
#
_cell.length_a   1.000
_cell.length_b   1.000
_cell.length_c   1.000
_cell.angle_alpha   90.00
_cell.angle_beta   90.00
_cell.angle_gamma   90.00
#
_symmetry.space_group_name_H-M   'P 1'
#
loop_
_entity.id
_entity.type
_entity.pdbx_description
1 polymer ?
#
loop_
_entity_poly.entity_id
_entity_poly.type
_entity_poly.pdbx_seq_one_letter_code
_entity_poly.pdbx_strand_id
1 'polypeptide(L)'
;MDILPGLTERKYVALRRQLDDLGYHQPLPLDAIILVEKLLNDLLHTTNRLAYYKDLSQKARQNYGSLKDGIQPFLSENEKLTQECNFLRSKLHAQIDEANNSKIKLKTQLHALKSEISDLQFLNFEYIEKVRRLEKEISERNHRILKLQNENLQAMILTSGTTRETKKKRQPRLEIDRHLSVNKKWKEQYFSAVSQVKDPYIANVISLAENNVSTLSEELEKCKMLKSHQEEEIKSLRNKLINQEEEICLLKLRGEDRCCMKHHHDAKESILRKKSVSSSKMAGDGTVFDKNNTDLKRQIKDSVAKQHEAMEQAIKLADRNRELEKELHDIDHVALAFEAECKTSLKENADRVSKIQDKLESSLVRIHELEQEILELKHRNSELRRQVEERQKQRKGSEDYVERILEEKKKEMEQLNQNG
;
A
#
# COMPACT_ATOMS: atom_id res chain seq x y z
N MET A 1 5.13 20.63 106.99
CA MET A 1 6.22 20.42 106.01
C MET A 1 6.59 21.79 105.49
N ASP A 2 7.61 22.38 106.10
CA ASP A 2 8.08 23.72 105.80
C ASP A 2 8.80 23.71 104.45
N ILE A 3 8.13 24.26 103.44
CA ILE A 3 8.74 24.50 102.14
C ILE A 3 9.68 25.70 102.32
N LEU A 4 10.97 25.51 102.06
CA LEU A 4 11.99 26.57 102.16
C LEU A 4 11.49 27.90 101.55
N PRO A 5 11.42 29.00 102.31
CA PRO A 5 10.90 30.30 101.85
C PRO A 5 11.56 30.79 100.55
N GLY A 6 12.85 30.50 100.38
CA GLY A 6 13.62 30.91 99.20
C GLY A 6 13.31 30.14 97.91
N LEU A 7 12.67 28.96 97.94
CA LEU A 7 12.26 28.26 96.71
C LEU A 7 10.97 28.82 96.14
N THR A 8 9.99 29.13 97.00
CA THR A 8 8.70 29.69 96.58
C THR A 8 8.85 31.11 96.02
N GLU A 9 9.72 31.92 96.63
CA GLU A 9 10.04 33.26 96.14
C GLU A 9 10.72 33.24 94.76
N ARG A 10 11.66 32.31 94.54
CA ARG A 10 12.31 32.14 93.23
C ARG A 10 11.34 31.69 92.14
N LYS A 11 10.43 30.77 92.46
CA LYS A 11 9.37 30.34 91.53
C LYS A 11 8.38 31.46 91.24
N TYR A 12 8.01 32.23 92.25
CA TYR A 12 7.14 33.41 92.09
C TYR A 12 7.75 34.43 91.14
N VAL A 13 9.02 34.81 91.35
CA VAL A 13 9.71 35.78 90.49
C VAL A 13 9.85 35.28 89.05
N ALA A 14 10.15 33.99 88.86
CA ALA A 14 10.25 33.38 87.53
C ALA A 14 8.89 33.36 86.80
N LEU A 15 7.83 32.90 87.48
CA LEU A 15 6.48 32.86 86.92
C LEU A 15 5.95 34.27 86.65
N ARG A 16 6.24 35.23 87.53
CA ARG A 16 5.83 36.62 87.37
C ARG A 16 6.45 37.24 86.13
N ARG A 17 7.76 37.04 85.92
CA ARG A 17 8.44 37.50 84.70
C ARG A 17 7.81 36.90 83.44
N GLN A 18 7.54 35.59 83.44
CA GLN A 18 6.89 34.94 82.29
C GLN A 18 5.48 35.48 82.00
N LEU A 19 4.71 35.78 83.04
CA LEU A 19 3.39 36.39 82.89
C LEU A 19 3.47 37.85 82.43
N ASP A 20 4.41 38.63 82.95
CA ASP A 20 4.66 40.00 82.52
C ASP A 20 5.14 40.04 81.05
N ASP A 21 5.98 39.09 80.62
CA ASP A 21 6.42 38.92 79.22
C ASP A 21 5.24 38.60 78.28
N LEU A 22 4.21 37.92 78.81
CA LEU A 22 2.95 37.64 78.12
C LEU A 22 1.93 38.78 78.23
N GLY A 23 2.25 39.87 78.94
CA GLY A 23 1.41 41.05 79.11
C GLY A 23 0.38 40.96 80.25
N TYR A 24 0.49 39.95 81.12
CA TYR A 24 -0.40 39.77 82.28
C TYR A 24 0.17 40.45 83.52
N HIS A 25 -0.27 41.69 83.77
CA HIS A 25 0.25 42.52 84.86
C HIS A 25 -0.55 42.44 86.18
N GLN A 26 -1.64 41.68 86.23
CA GLN A 26 -2.49 41.57 87.43
C GLN A 26 -1.73 40.97 88.64
N PRO A 27 -1.98 41.41 89.88
CA PRO A 27 -1.28 40.88 91.06
C PRO A 27 -1.58 39.39 91.26
N LEU A 28 -0.53 38.58 91.50
CA LEU A 28 -0.63 37.13 91.66
C LEU A 28 -0.55 36.74 93.15
N PRO A 29 -1.58 36.14 93.76
CA PRO A 29 -1.51 35.65 95.13
C PRO A 29 -0.57 34.44 95.25
N LEU A 30 0.12 34.34 96.40
CA LEU A 30 1.11 33.28 96.67
C LEU A 30 0.52 31.87 96.61
N ASP A 31 -0.74 31.70 97.01
CA ASP A 31 -1.41 30.39 97.04
C ASP A 31 -1.73 29.84 95.63
N ALA A 32 -1.75 30.71 94.62
CA ALA A 32 -2.08 30.33 93.24
C ALA A 32 -0.86 29.95 92.39
N ILE A 33 0.37 30.16 92.89
CA ILE A 33 1.61 30.01 92.10
C ILE A 33 1.70 28.64 91.44
N ILE A 34 1.50 27.55 92.20
CA ILE A 34 1.70 26.19 91.70
C ILE A 34 0.68 25.84 90.61
N LEU A 35 -0.56 26.30 90.76
CA LEU A 35 -1.63 26.05 89.78
C LEU A 35 -1.38 26.86 88.50
N VAL A 36 -1.04 28.14 88.63
CA VAL A 36 -0.75 29.01 87.49
C VAL A 36 0.51 28.56 86.74
N GLU A 37 1.56 28.12 87.44
CA GLU A 37 2.77 27.53 86.84
C GLU A 37 2.44 26.28 86.01
N LYS A 38 1.61 25.37 86.54
CA LYS A 38 1.19 24.17 85.81
C LYS A 38 0.33 24.50 84.59
N LEU A 39 -0.67 25.36 84.75
CA LEU A 39 -1.53 25.78 83.65
C LEU A 39 -0.75 26.51 82.57
N LEU A 40 0.19 27.38 82.94
CA LEU A 40 1.04 28.09 81.99
C LEU A 40 1.94 27.10 81.22
N ASN A 41 2.56 26.14 81.91
CA ASN A 41 3.35 25.11 81.25
C ASN A 41 2.51 24.24 80.32
N ASP A 42 1.31 23.81 80.72
CA ASP A 42 0.39 23.05 79.87
C ASP A 42 -0.03 23.87 78.63
N LEU A 43 -0.28 25.17 78.81
CA LEU A 43 -0.62 26.07 77.71
C LEU A 43 0.56 26.28 76.74
N LEU A 44 1.77 26.45 77.28
CA LEU A 44 2.99 26.54 76.47
C LEU A 44 3.26 25.22 75.74
N HIS A 45 3.11 24.07 76.40
CA HIS A 45 3.27 22.76 75.78
C HIS A 45 2.25 22.52 74.67
N THR A 46 0.97 22.83 74.89
CA THR A 46 -0.07 22.69 73.86
C THR A 46 0.14 23.67 72.70
N THR A 47 0.55 24.91 72.98
CA THR A 47 0.86 25.91 71.95
C THR A 47 2.08 25.49 71.12
N ASN A 48 3.15 25.02 71.75
CA ASN A 48 4.35 24.54 71.06
C ASN A 48 4.06 23.27 70.25
N ARG A 49 3.26 22.33 70.77
CA ARG A 49 2.81 21.15 70.01
C ARG A 49 1.94 21.54 68.82
N LEU A 50 1.03 22.50 69.00
CA LEU A 50 0.20 23.00 67.89
C LEU A 50 1.07 23.66 66.81
N ALA A 51 2.04 24.48 67.20
CA ALA A 51 3.00 25.07 66.27
C ALA A 51 3.79 23.99 65.52
N TYR A 52 4.28 22.97 66.22
CA TYR A 52 4.96 21.81 65.63
C TYR A 52 4.08 21.07 64.62
N TYR A 53 2.84 20.71 64.97
CA TYR A 53 1.94 20.01 64.05
C TYR A 53 1.51 20.87 62.87
N LYS A 54 1.38 22.19 63.05
CA LYS A 54 1.14 23.13 61.95
C LYS A 54 2.31 23.12 60.96
N ASP A 55 3.54 23.27 61.44
CA ASP A 55 4.76 23.20 60.61
C ASP A 55 4.90 21.85 59.91
N LEU A 56 4.68 20.75 60.63
CA LEU A 56 4.69 19.41 60.06
C LEU A 56 3.64 19.25 58.94
N SER A 57 2.42 19.75 59.16
CA SER A 57 1.35 19.72 58.15
C SER A 57 1.67 20.57 56.92
N GLN A 58 2.40 21.67 57.11
CA GLN A 58 2.82 22.56 56.04
C GLN A 58 3.93 21.90 55.21
N LYS A 59 4.94 21.33 55.88
CA LYS A 59 6.01 20.54 55.24
C LYS A 59 5.45 19.35 54.48
N ALA A 60 4.50 18.60 55.06
CA ALA A 60 3.84 17.50 54.39
C ALA A 60 3.09 17.96 53.11
N ARG A 61 2.38 19.10 53.17
CA ARG A 61 1.71 19.69 52.01
C ARG A 61 2.69 20.14 50.92
N GLN A 62 3.80 20.77 51.30
CA GLN A 62 4.84 21.19 50.36
C GLN A 62 5.51 19.98 49.69
N ASN A 63 5.84 18.94 50.47
CA ASN A 63 6.41 17.69 49.94
C ASN A 63 5.44 17.00 48.98
N TYR A 64 4.15 16.96 49.30
CA TYR A 64 3.12 16.42 48.40
C TYR A 64 3.02 17.23 47.11
N GLY A 65 3.04 18.57 47.20
CA GLY A 65 3.05 19.45 46.02
C GLY A 65 4.26 19.17 45.13
N SER A 66 5.47 19.19 45.69
CA SER A 66 6.71 18.90 44.96
C SER A 66 6.72 17.51 44.34
N LEU A 67 6.21 16.49 45.04
CA LEU A 67 6.11 15.14 44.50
C LEU A 67 5.11 15.07 43.34
N LYS A 68 3.95 15.72 43.49
CA LYS A 68 2.93 15.81 42.43
C LYS A 68 3.48 16.51 41.19
N ASP A 69 4.18 17.62 41.37
CA ASP A 69 4.80 18.37 40.27
C ASP A 69 5.89 17.55 39.58
N GLY A 70 6.65 16.75 40.33
CA GLY A 70 7.63 15.81 39.76
C GLY A 70 7.02 14.63 38.99
N ILE A 71 5.83 14.16 39.38
CA ILE A 71 5.13 13.04 38.73
C ILE A 71 4.34 13.50 37.49
N GLN A 72 3.85 14.74 37.49
CA GLN A 72 3.04 15.30 36.41
C GLN A 72 3.64 15.14 34.99
N PRO A 73 4.95 15.38 34.74
CA PRO A 73 5.53 15.17 33.42
C PRO A 73 5.44 13.71 32.97
N PHE A 74 5.70 12.75 33.86
CA PHE A 74 5.61 11.32 33.54
C PHE A 74 4.18 10.87 33.24
N LEU A 75 3.18 11.43 33.93
CA LEU A 75 1.77 11.15 33.63
C LEU A 75 1.39 11.70 32.25
N SER A 76 1.80 12.92 31.93
CA SER A 76 1.54 13.53 30.63
C SER A 76 2.24 12.76 29.49
N GLU A 77 3.48 12.33 29.72
CA GLU A 77 4.23 11.53 28.75
C GLU A 77 3.61 10.14 28.55
N ASN A 78 3.23 9.46 29.64
CA ASN A 78 2.53 8.18 29.56
C ASN A 78 1.20 8.28 28.81
N GLU A 79 0.45 9.37 29.00
CA GLU A 79 -0.79 9.61 28.28
C GLU A 79 -0.52 9.77 26.78
N LYS A 80 0.47 10.57 26.39
CA LYS A 80 0.90 10.73 24.99
C LYS A 80 1.36 9.41 24.38
N LEU A 81 2.21 8.66 25.08
CA LEU A 81 2.67 7.34 24.62
C LEU A 81 1.52 6.35 24.47
N THR A 82 0.53 6.38 25.36
CA THR A 82 -0.65 5.54 25.26
C THR A 82 -1.49 5.92 24.04
N GLN A 83 -1.67 7.22 23.78
CA GLN A 83 -2.37 7.71 22.59
C GLN A 83 -1.65 7.29 21.30
N GLU A 84 -0.33 7.46 21.23
CA GLU A 84 0.48 7.05 20.09
C GLU A 84 0.43 5.53 19.89
N CYS A 85 0.59 4.73 20.94
CA CYS A 85 0.48 3.27 20.86
C CYS A 85 -0.88 2.84 20.32
N ASN A 86 -1.96 3.48 20.76
CA ASN A 86 -3.31 3.17 20.28
C ASN A 86 -3.49 3.57 18.82
N PHE A 87 -3.01 4.76 18.43
CA PHE A 87 -3.02 5.21 17.04
C PHE A 87 -2.25 4.26 16.12
N LEU A 88 -1.03 3.87 16.50
CA LEU A 88 -0.20 2.95 15.74
C LEU A 88 -0.84 1.57 15.63
N ARG A 89 -1.48 1.06 16.70
CA ARG A 89 -2.24 -0.20 16.65
C ARG A 89 -3.40 -0.11 15.66
N SER A 90 -4.19 0.96 15.69
CA SER A 90 -5.29 1.15 14.73
C SER A 90 -4.79 1.24 13.30
N LYS A 91 -3.68 1.96 13.05
CA LYS A 91 -3.05 2.05 11.73
C LYS A 91 -2.55 0.69 11.24
N LEU A 92 -1.92 -0.09 12.12
CA LEU A 92 -1.46 -1.44 11.80
C LEU A 92 -2.61 -2.37 11.45
N HIS A 93 -3.71 -2.34 12.21
CA HIS A 93 -4.91 -3.12 11.90
C HIS A 93 -5.49 -2.75 10.54
N ALA A 94 -5.62 -1.46 10.23
CA ALA A 94 -6.09 -1.00 8.93
C ALA A 94 -5.21 -1.50 7.76
N GLN A 95 -3.89 -1.45 7.91
CA GLN A 95 -2.95 -1.97 6.91
C GLN A 95 -3.05 -3.49 6.73
N ILE A 96 -3.24 -4.24 7.82
CA ILE A 96 -3.45 -5.70 7.77
C ILE A 96 -4.74 -6.02 7.01
N ASP A 97 -5.82 -5.29 7.29
CA ASP A 97 -7.11 -5.49 6.63
C ASP A 97 -7.03 -5.16 5.13
N GLU A 98 -6.36 -4.07 4.76
CA GLU A 98 -6.13 -3.70 3.36
C GLU A 98 -5.29 -4.75 2.61
N ALA A 99 -4.21 -5.22 3.23
CA ALA A 99 -3.37 -6.28 2.67
C ALA A 99 -4.14 -7.60 2.50
N ASN A 100 -4.96 -7.97 3.49
CA ASN A 100 -5.80 -9.16 3.42
C ASN A 100 -6.87 -9.05 2.34
N ASN A 101 -7.53 -7.90 2.23
CA ASN A 101 -8.51 -7.63 1.18
C ASN A 101 -7.88 -7.71 -0.21
N SER A 102 -6.70 -7.12 -0.39
CA SER A 102 -5.93 -7.20 -1.65
C SER A 102 -5.54 -8.63 -1.99
N LYS A 103 -5.07 -9.40 -0.99
CA LYS A 103 -4.76 -10.82 -1.13
C LYS A 103 -5.97 -11.65 -1.54
N ILE A 104 -7.14 -11.39 -0.97
CA ILE A 104 -8.39 -12.08 -1.31
C ILE A 104 -8.78 -11.76 -2.76
N LYS A 105 -8.76 -10.47 -3.16
CA LYS A 105 -9.06 -10.04 -4.54
C LYS A 105 -8.12 -10.70 -5.57
N LEU A 106 -6.82 -10.74 -5.28
CA LEU A 106 -5.84 -11.39 -6.17
C LEU A 106 -6.08 -12.90 -6.26
N LYS A 107 -6.43 -13.56 -5.14
CA LYS A 107 -6.75 -14.99 -5.13
C LYS A 107 -8.00 -15.31 -5.95
N THR A 108 -9.05 -14.49 -5.87
CA THR A 108 -10.27 -14.71 -6.65
C THR A 108 -10.03 -14.50 -8.14
N GLN A 109 -9.28 -13.45 -8.52
CA GLN A 109 -8.86 -13.24 -9.91
C GLN A 109 -8.01 -14.40 -10.44
N LEU A 110 -7.06 -14.89 -9.63
CA LEU A 110 -6.23 -16.04 -10.00
C LEU A 110 -7.08 -17.31 -10.20
N HIS A 111 -8.08 -17.54 -9.36
CA HIS A 111 -9.01 -18.66 -9.54
C HIS A 111 -9.86 -18.51 -10.81
N ALA A 112 -10.36 -17.30 -11.09
CA ALA A 112 -11.13 -17.02 -12.31
C ALA A 112 -10.28 -17.29 -13.57
N LEU A 113 -9.06 -16.75 -13.63
CA LEU A 113 -8.13 -16.98 -14.74
C LEU A 113 -7.75 -18.46 -14.89
N LYS A 114 -7.59 -19.20 -13.78
CA LYS A 114 -7.35 -20.65 -13.84
C LYS A 114 -8.53 -21.41 -14.42
N SER A 115 -9.76 -21.01 -14.09
CA SER A 115 -10.96 -21.60 -14.68
C SER A 115 -11.00 -21.33 -16.18
N GLU A 116 -10.79 -20.08 -16.59
CA GLU A 116 -10.78 -19.68 -18.00
C GLU A 116 -9.69 -20.42 -18.80
N ILE A 117 -8.48 -20.59 -18.23
CA ILE A 117 -7.43 -21.40 -18.86
C ILE A 117 -7.89 -22.85 -19.03
N SER A 118 -8.55 -23.43 -18.04
CA SER A 118 -9.05 -24.81 -18.10
C SER A 118 -10.13 -24.95 -19.18
N ASP A 119 -11.03 -23.97 -19.29
CA ASP A 119 -12.10 -23.93 -20.30
C ASP A 119 -11.51 -23.77 -21.72
N LEU A 120 -10.52 -22.89 -21.88
CA LEU A 120 -9.80 -22.71 -23.14
C LEU A 120 -9.01 -23.96 -23.54
N GLN A 121 -8.39 -24.65 -22.58
CA GLN A 121 -7.70 -25.92 -22.83
C GLN A 121 -8.69 -27.00 -23.28
N PHE A 122 -9.86 -27.07 -22.66
CA PHE A 122 -10.93 -27.99 -23.06
C PHE A 122 -11.43 -27.67 -24.48
N LEU A 123 -11.70 -26.40 -24.78
CA LEU A 123 -12.15 -25.97 -26.10
C LEU A 123 -11.09 -26.25 -27.19
N ASN A 124 -9.81 -26.01 -26.88
CA ASN A 124 -8.70 -26.32 -27.79
C ASN A 124 -8.63 -27.84 -28.06
N PHE A 125 -8.76 -28.67 -27.02
CA PHE A 125 -8.83 -30.11 -27.18
C PHE A 125 -9.99 -30.53 -28.10
N GLU A 126 -11.18 -29.94 -27.94
CA GLU A 126 -12.34 -30.22 -28.80
C GLU A 126 -12.06 -29.83 -30.26
N TYR A 127 -11.43 -28.68 -30.51
CA TYR A 127 -11.06 -28.26 -31.86
C TYR A 127 -9.99 -29.17 -32.48
N ILE A 128 -9.01 -29.64 -31.71
CA ILE A 128 -8.02 -30.61 -32.18
C ILE A 128 -8.71 -31.90 -32.63
N GLU A 129 -9.65 -32.43 -31.84
CA GLU A 129 -10.41 -33.64 -32.20
C GLU A 129 -11.32 -33.42 -33.42
N LYS A 130 -11.90 -32.22 -33.56
CA LYS A 130 -12.65 -31.85 -34.77
C LYS A 130 -11.76 -31.81 -36.01
N VAL A 131 -10.56 -31.21 -35.92
CA VAL A 131 -9.60 -31.18 -37.02
C VAL A 131 -9.19 -32.60 -37.41
N ARG A 132 -8.84 -33.46 -36.44
CA ARG A 132 -8.50 -34.88 -36.70
C ARG A 132 -9.62 -35.64 -37.43
N ARG A 133 -10.89 -35.42 -37.04
CA ARG A 133 -12.04 -36.02 -37.73
C ARG A 133 -12.15 -35.56 -39.18
N LEU A 134 -12.00 -34.26 -39.42
CA LEU A 134 -12.05 -33.69 -40.79
C LEU A 134 -10.88 -34.17 -41.63
N GLU A 135 -9.66 -34.24 -41.08
CA GLU A 135 -8.49 -34.79 -41.77
C GLU A 135 -8.71 -36.24 -42.20
N LYS A 136 -9.31 -37.06 -41.32
CA LYS A 136 -9.68 -38.44 -41.63
C LYS A 136 -10.71 -38.50 -42.77
N GLU A 137 -11.76 -37.70 -42.69
CA GLU A 137 -12.80 -37.64 -43.74
C GLU A 137 -12.23 -37.17 -45.08
N ILE A 138 -11.34 -36.17 -45.08
CA ILE A 138 -10.63 -35.71 -46.28
C ILE A 138 -9.79 -36.83 -46.87
N SER A 139 -9.04 -37.57 -46.04
CA SER A 139 -8.25 -38.71 -46.47
C SER A 139 -9.11 -39.81 -47.13
N GLU A 140 -10.24 -40.15 -46.52
CA GLU A 140 -11.19 -41.14 -47.05
C GLU A 140 -11.82 -40.68 -48.37
N ARG A 141 -12.23 -39.41 -48.47
CA ARG A 141 -12.75 -38.81 -49.72
C ARG A 141 -11.69 -38.81 -50.82
N ASN A 142 -10.45 -38.43 -50.51
CA ASN A 142 -9.33 -38.48 -51.47
C ASN A 142 -9.06 -39.90 -51.95
N HIS A 143 -9.09 -40.89 -51.05
CA HIS A 143 -8.96 -42.30 -51.42
C HIS A 143 -10.10 -42.75 -52.34
N ARG A 144 -11.35 -42.32 -52.07
CA ARG A 144 -12.50 -42.62 -52.92
C ARG A 144 -12.38 -41.97 -54.31
N ILE A 145 -11.89 -40.74 -54.39
CA ILE A 145 -11.62 -40.04 -55.66
C ILE A 145 -10.58 -40.81 -56.47
N LEU A 146 -9.46 -41.20 -55.86
CA LEU A 146 -8.41 -41.98 -56.52
C LEU A 146 -8.94 -43.32 -57.05
N LYS A 147 -9.75 -44.02 -56.25
CA LYS A 147 -10.39 -45.28 -56.67
C LYS A 147 -11.31 -45.07 -57.87
N LEU A 148 -12.17 -44.04 -57.84
CA LEU A 148 -13.06 -43.71 -58.96
C LEU A 148 -12.28 -43.29 -60.21
N GLN A 149 -11.18 -42.54 -60.07
CA GLN A 149 -10.30 -42.20 -61.19
C GLN A 149 -9.69 -43.46 -61.82
N ASN A 150 -9.25 -44.41 -61.01
CA ASN A 150 -8.70 -45.68 -61.49
C ASN A 150 -9.76 -46.56 -62.18
N GLU A 151 -10.97 -46.65 -61.62
CA GLU A 151 -12.11 -47.34 -62.24
C GLU A 151 -12.49 -46.68 -63.57
N ASN A 152 -12.48 -45.35 -63.66
CA ASN A 152 -12.79 -44.61 -64.89
C ASN A 152 -11.70 -44.80 -65.96
N LEU A 153 -10.42 -44.84 -65.57
CA LEU A 153 -9.31 -45.20 -66.47
C LEU A 153 -9.48 -46.63 -67.01
N GLN A 154 -9.86 -47.60 -66.19
CA GLN A 154 -10.14 -48.96 -66.63
C GLN A 154 -11.37 -49.06 -67.55
N ALA A 155 -12.44 -48.30 -67.26
CA ALA A 155 -13.62 -48.23 -68.13
C ALA A 155 -13.30 -47.62 -69.50
N MET A 156 -12.38 -46.64 -69.56
CA MET A 156 -11.87 -46.06 -70.80
C MET A 156 -11.04 -47.06 -71.63
N ILE A 157 -10.30 -47.96 -70.98
CA ILE A 157 -9.48 -49.00 -71.64
C ILE A 157 -10.36 -50.15 -72.16
N LEU A 158 -11.50 -50.45 -71.52
CA LEU A 158 -12.44 -51.48 -71.98
C LEU A 158 -13.37 -51.00 -73.12
N THR A 159 -13.55 -49.69 -73.28
CA THR A 159 -14.39 -49.11 -74.35
C THR A 159 -13.64 -48.80 -75.64
N SER A 160 -12.32 -49.03 -75.73
CA SER A 160 -11.58 -48.97 -77.00
C SER A 160 -11.78 -50.19 -77.93
N GLY A 161 -12.75 -51.07 -77.62
CA GLY A 161 -13.07 -52.26 -78.42
C GLY A 161 -14.15 -52.09 -79.49
N THR A 162 -14.86 -50.97 -79.58
CA THR A 162 -15.83 -50.76 -80.67
C THR A 162 -15.69 -49.37 -81.30
N THR A 163 -15.26 -49.39 -82.56
CA THR A 163 -15.37 -48.31 -83.53
C THR A 163 -16.73 -47.63 -83.44
N ARG A 164 -16.76 -46.37 -82.97
CA ARG A 164 -17.65 -45.35 -83.51
C ARG A 164 -17.18 -43.94 -83.12
N GLU A 165 -17.17 -43.11 -84.15
CA GLU A 165 -16.71 -41.73 -84.18
C GLU A 165 -17.25 -40.91 -83.00
N THR A 166 -16.35 -40.34 -82.21
CA THR A 166 -16.69 -39.37 -81.17
C THR A 166 -16.13 -38.00 -81.53
N LYS A 167 -17.07 -37.07 -81.68
CA LYS A 167 -16.84 -35.65 -81.92
C LYS A 167 -15.96 -35.05 -80.83
N LYS A 168 -15.00 -34.24 -81.29
CA LYS A 168 -14.06 -33.40 -80.53
C LYS A 168 -14.76 -32.68 -79.37
N LYS A 169 -14.36 -32.98 -78.13
CA LYS A 169 -14.39 -32.01 -77.02
C LYS A 169 -12.95 -31.68 -76.64
N ARG A 170 -12.61 -30.39 -76.78
CA ARG A 170 -11.32 -29.81 -76.41
C ARG A 170 -11.14 -29.93 -74.89
N GLN A 171 -10.16 -30.69 -74.45
CA GLN A 171 -9.55 -30.51 -73.12
C GLN A 171 -8.19 -29.83 -73.33
N PRO A 172 -7.80 -28.85 -72.49
CA PRO A 172 -6.47 -28.27 -72.55
C PRO A 172 -5.45 -29.33 -72.10
N ARG A 173 -4.47 -29.60 -72.97
CA ARG A 173 -3.36 -30.51 -72.70
C ARG A 173 -2.30 -29.70 -71.96
N LEU A 174 -2.06 -29.98 -70.68
CA LEU A 174 -0.87 -29.47 -69.99
C LEU A 174 0.31 -30.35 -70.40
N GLU A 175 1.26 -29.76 -71.11
CA GLU A 175 2.58 -30.35 -71.35
C GLU A 175 3.34 -30.33 -70.03
N ILE A 176 3.74 -31.52 -69.55
CA ILE A 176 4.69 -31.64 -68.44
C ILE A 176 6.07 -31.41 -69.04
N ASP A 177 6.60 -30.22 -68.79
CA ASP A 177 7.91 -29.83 -69.28
C ASP A 177 9.02 -30.64 -68.60
N ARG A 178 10.05 -30.94 -69.39
CA ARG A 178 11.20 -31.77 -69.04
C ARG A 178 11.92 -31.25 -67.81
N HIS A 179 12.35 -32.19 -66.95
CA HIS A 179 13.36 -32.07 -65.89
C HIS A 179 14.24 -30.80 -65.96
N LEU A 180 13.99 -29.84 -65.06
CA LEU A 180 14.94 -28.77 -64.74
C LEU A 180 15.80 -29.20 -63.55
N SER A 181 17.12 -29.14 -63.75
CA SER A 181 18.15 -29.37 -62.75
C SER A 181 17.89 -28.55 -61.49
N VAL A 182 18.12 -29.14 -60.32
CA VAL A 182 18.05 -28.48 -59.00
C VAL A 182 18.97 -27.26 -58.97
N ASN A 183 18.40 -26.09 -59.26
CA ASN A 183 19.11 -24.82 -59.21
C ASN A 183 19.07 -24.30 -57.77
N LYS A 184 20.26 -24.19 -57.15
CA LYS A 184 20.48 -23.71 -55.77
C LYS A 184 20.11 -22.22 -55.54
N LYS A 185 19.35 -21.59 -56.44
CA LYS A 185 18.94 -20.18 -56.36
C LYS A 185 17.65 -19.93 -55.57
N TRP A 186 16.83 -20.94 -55.29
CA TRP A 186 15.56 -20.70 -54.60
C TRP A 186 15.74 -20.29 -53.14
N LYS A 187 16.82 -20.71 -52.46
CA LYS A 187 17.11 -20.24 -51.10
C LYS A 187 17.47 -18.76 -51.05
N GLU A 188 18.24 -18.27 -52.02
CA GLU A 188 18.59 -16.85 -52.14
C GLU A 188 17.42 -16.01 -52.63
N GLN A 189 16.58 -16.55 -53.54
CA GLN A 189 15.34 -15.89 -53.97
C GLN A 189 14.28 -15.87 -52.87
N TYR A 190 14.20 -16.89 -52.01
CA TYR A 190 13.30 -16.91 -50.86
C TYR A 190 13.79 -15.94 -49.78
N PHE A 191 15.08 -15.89 -49.48
CA PHE A 191 15.64 -14.90 -48.54
C PHE A 191 15.53 -13.46 -49.05
N SER A 192 15.70 -13.25 -50.36
CA SER A 192 15.52 -11.95 -51.01
C SER A 192 14.04 -11.55 -51.11
N ALA A 193 13.12 -12.49 -51.31
CA ALA A 193 11.68 -12.23 -51.32
C ALA A 193 11.16 -11.93 -49.90
N VAL A 194 11.64 -12.63 -48.89
CA VAL A 194 11.30 -12.37 -47.48
C VAL A 194 11.88 -11.03 -46.99
N SER A 195 13.05 -10.60 -47.49
CA SER A 195 13.59 -9.25 -47.21
C SER A 195 12.86 -8.12 -47.97
N GLN A 196 12.15 -8.42 -49.06
CA GLN A 196 11.44 -7.43 -49.87
C GLN A 196 9.97 -7.23 -49.48
N VAL A 197 9.40 -8.10 -48.65
CA VAL A 197 8.06 -7.87 -48.08
C VAL A 197 8.20 -7.01 -46.82
N LYS A 198 8.38 -5.70 -47.03
CA LYS A 198 8.01 -4.71 -46.01
C LYS A 198 6.50 -4.59 -45.99
N ASP A 199 5.82 -5.54 -45.36
CA ASP A 199 4.45 -5.32 -44.94
C ASP A 199 4.46 -4.12 -43.96
N PRO A 200 3.82 -2.98 -44.31
CA PRO A 200 3.83 -1.79 -43.48
C PRO A 200 3.31 -2.05 -42.07
N TYR A 201 2.41 -3.03 -41.91
CA TYR A 201 1.85 -3.40 -40.61
C TYR A 201 2.88 -4.16 -39.76
N ILE A 202 3.60 -5.11 -40.36
CA ILE A 202 4.63 -5.91 -39.66
C ILE A 202 5.83 -5.03 -39.28
N ALA A 203 6.25 -4.13 -40.18
CA ALA A 203 7.30 -3.16 -39.89
C ALA A 203 6.92 -2.23 -38.73
N ASN A 204 5.66 -1.78 -38.68
CA ASN A 204 5.18 -0.91 -37.62
C ASN A 204 5.08 -1.64 -36.27
N VAL A 205 4.65 -2.91 -36.26
CA VAL A 205 4.61 -3.74 -35.03
C VAL A 205 6.02 -4.04 -34.51
N ILE A 206 6.97 -4.33 -35.40
CA ILE A 206 8.37 -4.54 -35.03
C ILE A 206 8.97 -3.25 -34.48
N SER A 207 8.79 -2.11 -35.14
CA SER A 207 9.28 -0.82 -34.62
C SER A 207 8.62 -0.42 -33.30
N LEU A 208 7.35 -0.77 -33.09
CA LEU A 208 6.67 -0.54 -31.81
C LEU A 208 7.21 -1.45 -30.70
N ALA A 209 7.52 -2.71 -31.03
CA ALA A 209 8.19 -3.63 -30.13
C ALA A 209 9.62 -3.20 -29.81
N GLU A 210 10.39 -2.74 -30.80
CA GLU A 210 11.75 -2.20 -30.63
C GLU A 210 11.74 -0.93 -29.76
N ASN A 211 10.80 -0.01 -29.99
CA ASN A 211 10.62 1.16 -29.15
C ASN A 211 10.24 0.80 -27.71
N ASN A 212 9.33 -0.16 -27.52
CA ASN A 212 8.96 -0.66 -26.19
C ASN A 212 10.13 -1.35 -25.49
N VAL A 213 10.95 -2.12 -26.21
CA VAL A 213 12.15 -2.74 -25.67
C VAL A 213 13.18 -1.67 -25.30
N SER A 214 13.32 -0.61 -26.10
CA SER A 214 14.20 0.52 -25.80
C SER A 214 13.75 1.28 -24.55
N THR A 215 12.47 1.64 -24.44
CA THR A 215 11.93 2.35 -23.27
C THR A 215 12.01 1.50 -22.01
N LEU A 216 11.66 0.21 -22.08
CA LEU A 216 11.83 -0.72 -20.96
C LEU A 216 13.30 -0.89 -20.56
N SER A 217 14.23 -0.86 -21.53
CA SER A 217 15.68 -0.92 -21.24
C SER A 217 16.18 0.36 -20.55
N GLU A 218 15.69 1.53 -20.96
CA GLU A 218 15.99 2.81 -20.30
C GLU A 218 15.42 2.88 -18.88
N GLU A 219 14.19 2.40 -18.66
CA GLU A 219 13.58 2.30 -17.34
C GLU A 219 14.31 1.31 -16.44
N LEU A 220 14.74 0.17 -17.00
CA LEU A 220 15.56 -0.81 -16.28
C LEU A 220 16.89 -0.19 -15.84
N GLU A 221 17.52 0.61 -16.70
CA GLU A 221 18.78 1.28 -16.37
C GLU A 221 18.59 2.39 -15.32
N LYS A 222 17.52 3.19 -15.43
CA LYS A 222 17.15 4.17 -14.39
C LYS A 222 16.91 3.49 -13.03
N CYS A 223 16.19 2.38 -13.02
CA CYS A 223 15.95 1.59 -11.81
C CYS A 223 17.26 1.03 -11.21
N LYS A 224 18.20 0.55 -12.04
CA LYS A 224 19.53 0.11 -11.57
C LYS A 224 20.33 1.24 -10.96
N MET A 225 20.35 2.41 -11.59
CA MET A 225 21.05 3.59 -11.07
C MET A 225 20.48 4.03 -9.72
N LEU A 226 19.15 4.08 -9.60
CA LEU A 226 18.48 4.42 -8.34
C LEU A 226 18.80 3.39 -7.23
N LYS A 227 18.81 2.09 -7.56
CA LYS A 227 19.20 1.04 -6.63
C LYS A 227 20.65 1.19 -6.17
N SER A 228 21.58 1.47 -7.08
CA SER A 228 22.99 1.71 -6.73
C SER A 228 23.14 2.90 -5.78
N HIS A 229 22.42 3.99 -6.05
CA HIS A 229 22.41 5.17 -5.19
C HIS A 229 21.88 4.88 -3.79
N GLN A 230 20.75 4.17 -3.68
CA GLN A 230 20.20 3.74 -2.39
C GLN A 230 21.15 2.81 -1.63
N GLU A 231 21.85 1.90 -2.31
CA GLU A 231 22.85 1.04 -1.69
C GLU A 231 24.05 1.83 -1.14
N GLU A 232 24.49 2.89 -1.84
CA GLU A 232 25.52 3.80 -1.35
C GLU A 232 25.05 4.63 -0.15
N GLU A 233 23.83 5.14 -0.17
CA GLU A 233 23.22 5.84 0.96
C GLU A 233 23.14 4.93 2.19
N ILE A 234 22.63 3.70 2.03
CA ILE A 234 22.58 2.71 3.12
C ILE A 234 23.97 2.41 3.68
N LYS A 235 24.99 2.26 2.82
CA LYS A 235 26.38 2.08 3.27
C LYS A 235 26.87 3.29 4.08
N SER A 236 26.59 4.51 3.63
CA SER A 236 26.98 5.73 4.36
C SER A 236 26.31 5.84 5.73
N LEU A 237 25.02 5.48 5.82
CA LEU A 237 24.25 5.48 7.07
C LEU A 237 24.75 4.40 8.04
N ARG A 238 25.05 3.19 7.53
CA ARG A 238 25.68 2.14 8.33
C ARG A 238 27.02 2.55 8.91
N ASN A 239 27.87 3.22 8.12
CA ASN A 239 29.14 3.75 8.62
C ASN A 239 28.96 4.79 9.71
N LYS A 240 27.96 5.69 9.56
CA LYS A 240 27.62 6.66 10.61
C LYS A 240 27.15 5.97 11.90
N LEU A 241 26.33 4.91 11.78
CA LEU A 241 25.87 4.12 12.92
C LEU A 241 27.04 3.44 13.64
N ILE A 242 27.96 2.82 12.90
CA ILE A 242 29.16 2.18 13.48
C ILE A 242 30.00 3.19 14.25
N ASN A 243 30.26 4.37 13.68
CA ASN A 243 31.02 5.41 14.37
C ASN A 243 30.32 5.89 15.65
N GLN A 244 28.99 6.01 15.62
CA GLN A 244 28.20 6.36 16.82
C GLN A 244 28.21 5.24 17.86
N GLU A 245 28.16 3.98 17.45
CA GLU A 245 28.27 2.83 18.35
C GLU A 245 29.66 2.72 18.99
N GLU A 246 30.73 3.01 18.24
CA GLU A 246 32.09 3.12 18.76
C GLU A 246 32.21 4.24 19.80
N GLU A 247 31.61 5.40 19.53
CA GLU A 247 31.56 6.51 20.49
C GLU A 247 30.76 6.14 21.76
N ILE A 248 29.62 5.46 21.61
CA ILE A 248 28.83 4.95 22.75
C ILE A 248 29.65 3.95 23.57
N CYS A 249 30.40 3.06 22.93
CA CYS A 249 31.30 2.13 23.60
C CYS A 249 32.41 2.87 24.36
N LEU A 250 33.04 3.88 23.76
CA LEU A 250 34.04 4.72 24.42
C LEU A 250 33.46 5.48 25.63
N LEU A 251 32.24 6.00 25.50
CA LEU A 251 31.54 6.70 26.60
C LEU A 251 31.11 5.74 27.71
N LYS A 252 30.67 4.52 27.39
CA LYS A 252 30.37 3.47 28.37
C LYS A 252 31.62 3.05 29.15
N LEU A 253 32.73 2.84 28.46
CA LEU A 253 34.02 2.51 29.10
C LEU A 253 34.47 3.64 30.06
N ARG A 254 34.27 4.90 29.68
CA ARG A 254 34.54 6.08 30.53
C ARG A 254 33.50 6.33 31.63
N GLY A 255 32.35 5.66 31.56
CA GLY A 255 31.29 5.65 32.57
C GLY A 255 31.50 4.57 33.61
N GLU A 256 32.02 3.41 33.21
CA GLU A 256 32.28 2.26 34.08
C GLU A 256 33.48 2.48 35.03
N ASP A 257 34.48 3.26 34.63
CA ASP A 257 35.58 3.70 35.53
C ASP A 257 35.13 4.69 36.63
N ARG A 258 33.86 5.13 36.63
CA ARG A 258 33.31 6.05 37.66
C ARG A 258 32.45 5.37 38.72
N CYS A 259 32.53 4.05 38.89
CA CYS A 259 31.79 3.35 39.95
C CYS A 259 32.57 3.14 41.26
N CYS A 260 33.79 3.65 41.42
CA CYS A 260 34.59 3.46 42.63
C CYS A 260 35.13 4.77 43.24
N MET A 261 34.31 5.80 43.46
CA MET A 261 34.71 6.91 44.35
C MET A 261 33.50 7.53 45.06
N LYS A 262 32.98 6.83 46.07
CA LYS A 262 32.30 7.48 47.19
C LYS A 262 33.35 7.81 48.25
N HIS A 263 33.29 9.06 48.71
CA HIS A 263 33.95 9.65 49.89
C HIS A 263 35.30 10.29 49.64
N HIS A 264 35.28 11.61 49.37
CA HIS A 264 36.08 12.57 50.13
C HIS A 264 35.33 13.92 50.15
N HIS A 265 34.30 13.98 50.98
CA HIS A 265 34.01 15.21 51.71
C HIS A 265 35.17 15.34 52.70
N ASP A 266 36.10 16.25 52.44
CA ASP A 266 37.04 16.88 53.40
C ASP A 266 38.27 17.42 52.65
N ALA A 267 38.06 18.52 51.92
CA ALA A 267 39.15 19.35 51.40
C ALA A 267 38.74 20.82 51.48
N LYS A 268 38.40 21.26 52.70
CA LYS A 268 38.22 22.67 53.01
C LYS A 268 38.87 23.01 54.35
N GLU A 269 40.12 22.58 54.54
CA GLU A 269 40.97 23.05 55.64
C GLU A 269 42.46 22.77 55.36
N SER A 270 43.07 23.55 54.45
CA SER A 270 44.55 23.62 54.39
C SER A 270 45.14 24.91 53.79
N ILE A 271 44.37 26.01 53.69
CA ILE A 271 44.86 27.28 53.10
C ILE A 271 45.21 28.33 54.18
N LEU A 272 45.47 27.95 55.43
CA LEU A 272 45.73 28.94 56.51
C LEU A 272 47.02 28.78 57.33
N ARG A 273 47.98 27.96 56.90
CA ARG A 273 49.30 27.91 57.58
C ARG A 273 50.50 27.71 56.66
N LYS A 274 50.70 28.60 55.68
CA LYS A 274 52.04 28.91 55.12
C LYS A 274 52.07 30.35 54.59
N LYS A 275 52.03 31.32 55.48
CA LYS A 275 52.40 32.71 55.15
C LYS A 275 53.09 33.38 56.33
N SER A 276 54.21 32.79 56.72
CA SER A 276 55.23 33.43 57.52
C SER A 276 56.57 32.96 56.96
N VAL A 277 57.44 33.93 56.70
CA VAL A 277 58.73 33.83 55.97
C VAL A 277 58.63 33.90 54.45
N SER A 278 58.45 35.12 53.93
CA SER A 278 59.21 35.68 52.80
C SER A 278 58.75 37.11 52.52
N SER A 279 59.14 38.03 53.40
CA SER A 279 59.23 39.45 53.13
C SER A 279 60.40 39.69 52.17
N SER A 280 60.15 39.61 50.85
CA SER A 280 61.00 40.18 49.80
C SER A 280 60.32 39.99 48.43
N LYS A 281 60.26 41.08 47.65
CA LYS A 281 59.66 41.24 46.29
C LYS A 281 58.20 41.73 46.23
N MET A 282 57.99 42.94 46.75
CA MET A 282 56.95 43.85 46.26
C MET A 282 57.41 44.45 44.91
N ALA A 283 57.22 43.73 43.79
CA ALA A 283 57.38 44.27 42.42
C ALA A 283 56.77 43.40 41.29
N GLY A 284 56.11 42.26 41.60
CA GLY A 284 55.62 41.32 40.57
C GLY A 284 54.10 41.10 40.50
N ASP A 285 53.34 41.56 41.49
CA ASP A 285 51.94 41.17 41.71
C ASP A 285 50.95 41.86 40.75
N GLY A 286 51.22 43.11 40.35
CA GLY A 286 50.43 43.81 39.33
C GLY A 286 50.43 43.10 37.98
N THR A 287 51.56 42.51 37.58
CA THR A 287 51.69 41.83 36.28
C THR A 287 50.89 40.52 36.20
N VAL A 288 50.62 39.86 37.34
CA VAL A 288 49.83 38.62 37.39
C VAL A 288 48.34 38.95 37.37
N PHE A 289 47.93 39.98 38.12
CA PHE A 289 46.55 40.46 38.11
C PHE A 289 46.15 41.02 36.74
N ASP A 290 47.02 41.79 36.10
CA ASP A 290 46.78 42.34 34.76
C ASP A 290 46.69 41.24 33.70
N LYS A 291 47.54 40.20 33.78
CA LYS A 291 47.46 39.02 32.90
C LYS A 291 46.12 38.28 33.08
N ASN A 292 45.71 38.02 34.31
CA ASN A 292 44.42 37.37 34.59
C ASN A 292 43.24 38.20 34.07
N ASN A 293 43.30 39.53 34.21
CA ASN A 293 42.28 40.43 33.69
C ASN A 293 42.25 40.42 32.14
N THR A 294 43.41 40.36 31.48
CA THR A 294 43.47 40.22 30.01
C THR A 294 42.96 38.86 29.53
N ASP A 295 43.26 37.77 30.24
CA ASP A 295 42.79 36.43 29.90
C ASP A 295 41.28 36.27 30.10
N LEU A 296 40.72 36.82 31.19
CA LEU A 296 39.28 36.87 31.40
C LEU A 296 38.58 37.70 30.33
N LYS A 297 39.12 38.86 29.94
CA LYS A 297 38.58 39.67 28.83
C LYS A 297 38.62 38.92 27.50
N ARG A 298 39.68 38.16 27.24
CA ARG A 298 39.79 37.32 26.04
C ARG A 298 38.77 36.17 26.06
N GLN A 299 38.65 35.45 27.18
CA GLN A 299 37.64 34.39 27.32
C GLN A 299 36.21 34.89 27.15
N ILE A 300 35.89 36.09 27.67
CA ILE A 300 34.57 36.71 27.46
C ILE A 300 34.35 37.01 25.98
N LYS A 301 35.32 37.62 25.28
CA LYS A 301 35.23 37.89 23.85
C LYS A 301 35.05 36.62 23.02
N ASP A 302 35.82 35.57 23.32
CA ASP A 302 35.74 34.30 22.61
C ASP A 302 34.40 33.59 22.88
N SER A 303 33.88 33.66 24.11
CA SER A 303 32.57 33.13 24.46
C SER A 303 31.45 33.88 23.73
N VAL A 304 31.53 35.20 23.62
CA VAL A 304 30.54 36.03 22.91
C VAL A 304 30.59 35.76 21.40
N ALA A 305 31.78 35.61 20.81
CA ALA A 305 31.92 35.24 19.40
C ALA A 305 31.28 33.88 19.09
N LYS A 306 31.51 32.87 19.95
CA LYS A 306 30.88 31.55 19.82
C LYS A 306 29.36 31.61 19.97
N GLN A 307 28.85 32.45 20.87
CA GLN A 307 27.41 32.68 21.01
C GLN A 307 26.80 33.31 19.77
N HIS A 308 27.46 34.31 19.18
CA HIS A 308 26.99 34.92 17.93
C HIS A 308 26.98 33.93 16.77
N GLU A 309 28.02 33.12 16.62
CA GLU A 309 28.07 32.07 15.59
C GLU A 309 26.96 31.03 15.77
N ALA A 310 26.75 30.55 17.00
CA ALA A 310 25.66 29.63 17.31
C ALA A 310 24.28 30.26 17.05
N MET A 311 24.12 31.55 17.35
CA MET A 311 22.89 32.29 17.08
C MET A 311 22.64 32.43 15.57
N GLU A 312 23.67 32.73 14.78
CA GLU A 312 23.55 32.83 13.32
C GLU A 312 23.16 31.48 12.69
N GLN A 313 23.74 30.39 13.18
CA GLN A 313 23.35 29.03 12.76
C GLN A 313 21.91 28.70 13.16
N ALA A 314 21.49 29.08 14.37
CA ALA A 314 20.12 28.87 14.84
C ALA A 314 19.10 29.64 13.99
N ILE A 315 19.43 30.87 13.56
CA ILE A 315 18.57 31.67 12.66
C ILE A 315 18.45 30.99 11.29
N LYS A 316 19.58 30.56 10.69
CA LYS A 316 19.55 29.84 9.40
C LYS A 316 18.72 28.56 9.45
N LEU A 317 18.82 27.81 10.55
CA LEU A 317 18.00 26.62 10.77
C LEU A 317 16.52 26.97 10.96
N ALA A 318 16.21 28.06 11.66
CA ALA A 318 14.83 28.53 11.80
C ALA A 318 14.21 28.95 10.46
N ASP A 319 14.97 29.65 9.61
CA ASP A 319 14.52 30.03 8.27
C ASP A 319 14.29 28.79 7.40
N ARG A 320 15.20 27.81 7.42
CA ARG A 320 15.01 26.56 6.67
C ARG A 320 13.81 25.75 7.19
N ASN A 321 13.59 25.70 8.50
CA ASN A 321 12.41 25.04 9.06
C ASN A 321 11.12 25.73 8.59
N ARG A 322 11.11 27.07 8.53
CA ARG A 322 9.97 27.83 8.01
C ARG A 322 9.70 27.58 6.53
N GLU A 323 10.75 27.37 5.71
CA GLU A 323 10.59 26.95 4.32
C GLU A 323 10.03 25.54 4.21
N LEU A 324 10.57 24.59 4.98
CA LEU A 324 10.08 23.21 5.02
C LEU A 324 8.61 23.14 5.46
N GLU A 325 8.21 23.97 6.43
CA GLU A 325 6.80 24.08 6.84
C GLU A 325 5.89 24.56 5.70
N LYS A 326 6.36 25.49 4.85
CA LYS A 326 5.62 25.92 3.65
C LYS A 326 5.56 24.83 2.60
N GLU A 327 6.70 24.19 2.30
CA GLU A 327 6.78 23.08 1.34
C GLU A 327 5.84 21.93 1.76
N LEU A 328 5.79 21.60 3.05
CA LEU A 328 4.84 20.62 3.60
C LEU A 328 3.39 21.05 3.42
N HIS A 329 3.08 22.31 3.69
CA HIS A 329 1.72 22.83 3.51
C HIS A 329 1.28 22.80 2.03
N ASP A 330 2.19 23.12 1.11
CA ASP A 330 1.91 23.07 -0.33
C ASP A 330 1.70 21.63 -0.81
N ILE A 331 2.47 20.67 -0.30
CA ILE A 331 2.27 19.24 -0.56
C ILE A 331 0.89 18.79 -0.07
N ASP A 332 0.49 19.19 1.14
CA ASP A 332 -0.82 18.85 1.69
C ASP A 332 -1.96 19.41 0.82
N HIS A 333 -1.84 20.65 0.33
CA HIS A 333 -2.83 21.23 -0.59
C HIS A 333 -2.91 20.47 -1.90
N VAL A 334 -1.77 20.13 -2.50
CA VAL A 334 -1.74 19.36 -3.76
C VAL A 334 -2.32 17.96 -3.56
N ALA A 335 -2.02 17.30 -2.44
CA ALA A 335 -2.56 15.99 -2.11
C ALA A 335 -4.09 16.03 -1.97
N LEU A 336 -4.63 17.02 -1.23
CA LEU A 336 -6.08 17.21 -1.08
C LEU A 336 -6.77 17.52 -2.41
N ALA A 337 -6.17 18.37 -3.24
CA ALA A 337 -6.69 18.70 -4.56
C ALA A 337 -6.72 17.46 -5.48
N PHE A 338 -5.64 16.67 -5.49
CA PHE A 338 -5.55 15.45 -6.27
C PHE A 338 -6.55 14.38 -5.80
N GLU A 339 -6.75 14.24 -4.48
CA GLU A 339 -7.78 13.35 -3.95
C GLU A 339 -9.19 13.76 -4.38
N ALA A 340 -9.49 15.06 -4.38
CA ALA A 340 -10.77 15.58 -4.83
C ALA A 340 -10.97 15.30 -6.34
N GLU A 341 -9.96 15.55 -7.15
CA GLU A 341 -9.98 15.26 -8.59
C GLU A 341 -10.19 13.76 -8.85
N CYS A 342 -9.44 12.89 -8.18
CA CYS A 342 -9.64 11.44 -8.25
C CYS A 342 -11.07 11.03 -7.86
N LYS A 343 -11.63 11.58 -6.78
CA LYS A 343 -13.01 11.31 -6.36
C LYS A 343 -14.02 11.72 -7.42
N THR A 344 -13.85 12.89 -8.05
CA THR A 344 -14.73 13.35 -9.12
C THR A 344 -14.63 12.47 -10.37
N SER A 345 -13.42 12.15 -10.83
CA SER A 345 -13.17 11.28 -11.99
C SER A 345 -13.70 9.86 -11.77
N LEU A 346 -13.53 9.30 -10.57
CA LEU A 346 -14.10 8.01 -10.20
C LEU A 346 -15.62 8.01 -10.24
N LYS A 347 -16.27 9.08 -9.75
CA LYS A 347 -17.73 9.23 -9.81
C LYS A 347 -18.21 9.32 -11.25
N GLU A 348 -17.57 10.12 -12.09
CA GLU A 348 -17.92 10.22 -13.51
C GLU A 348 -17.76 8.88 -14.25
N ASN A 349 -16.69 8.14 -13.95
CA ASN A 349 -16.50 6.81 -14.51
C ASN A 349 -17.55 5.80 -14.03
N ALA A 350 -17.92 5.84 -12.74
CA ALA A 350 -19.00 5.01 -12.21
C ALA A 350 -20.34 5.32 -12.92
N ASP A 351 -20.66 6.59 -13.11
CA ASP A 351 -21.87 7.03 -13.83
C ASP A 351 -21.84 6.59 -15.29
N ARG A 352 -20.67 6.62 -15.95
CA ARG A 352 -20.51 6.12 -17.33
C ARG A 352 -20.71 4.61 -17.40
N VAL A 353 -20.17 3.85 -16.45
CA VAL A 353 -20.33 2.40 -16.38
C VAL A 353 -21.80 2.03 -16.17
N SER A 354 -22.49 2.70 -15.25
CA SER A 354 -23.93 2.49 -15.03
C SER A 354 -24.75 2.74 -16.31
N LYS A 355 -24.49 3.84 -17.03
CA LYS A 355 -25.17 4.11 -18.32
C LYS A 355 -24.90 3.04 -19.38
N ILE A 356 -23.71 2.43 -19.39
CA ILE A 356 -23.38 1.34 -20.31
C ILE A 356 -24.10 0.06 -19.91
N GLN A 357 -24.17 -0.23 -18.60
CA GLN A 357 -24.93 -1.37 -18.07
C GLN A 357 -26.41 -1.28 -18.43
N ASP A 358 -27.05 -0.13 -18.23
CA ASP A 358 -28.46 0.09 -18.58
C ASP A 358 -28.73 -0.15 -20.07
N LYS A 359 -27.81 0.32 -20.94
CA LYS A 359 -27.90 0.12 -22.39
C LYS A 359 -27.70 -1.34 -22.78
N LEU A 360 -26.81 -2.06 -22.09
CA LEU A 360 -26.58 -3.48 -22.31
C LEU A 360 -27.82 -4.28 -21.92
N GLU A 361 -28.39 -4.02 -20.74
CA GLU A 361 -29.62 -4.66 -20.27
C GLU A 361 -30.78 -4.42 -21.23
N SER A 362 -30.97 -3.17 -21.68
CA SER A 362 -31.99 -2.83 -22.68
C SER A 362 -31.78 -3.59 -23.99
N SER A 363 -30.52 -3.75 -24.42
CA SER A 363 -30.17 -4.49 -25.64
C SER A 363 -30.42 -5.99 -25.48
N LEU A 364 -30.14 -6.57 -24.31
CA LEU A 364 -30.40 -7.97 -24.00
C LEU A 364 -31.90 -8.28 -24.00
N VAL A 365 -32.72 -7.41 -23.40
CA VAL A 365 -34.19 -7.52 -23.47
C VAL A 365 -34.65 -7.50 -24.92
N ARG A 366 -34.12 -6.58 -25.74
CA ARG A 366 -34.48 -6.50 -27.16
C ARG A 366 -34.08 -7.73 -27.95
N ILE A 367 -32.91 -8.32 -27.67
CA ILE A 367 -32.48 -9.59 -28.29
C ILE A 367 -33.46 -10.70 -27.91
N HIS A 368 -33.84 -10.80 -26.65
CA HIS A 368 -34.78 -11.82 -26.19
C HIS A 368 -36.16 -11.70 -26.86
N GLU A 369 -36.70 -10.48 -27.00
CA GLU A 369 -37.94 -10.23 -27.74
C GLU A 369 -37.85 -10.71 -29.19
N LEU A 370 -36.74 -10.39 -29.88
CA LEU A 370 -36.53 -10.80 -31.26
C LEU A 370 -36.36 -12.33 -31.39
N GLU A 371 -35.71 -12.98 -30.42
CA GLU A 371 -35.60 -14.44 -30.36
C GLU A 371 -36.98 -15.10 -30.22
N GLN A 372 -37.86 -14.55 -29.37
CA GLN A 372 -39.24 -15.01 -29.25
C GLN A 372 -40.01 -14.83 -30.56
N GLU A 373 -39.91 -13.67 -31.20
CA GLU A 373 -40.56 -13.40 -32.50
C GLU A 373 -40.08 -14.39 -33.59
N ILE A 374 -38.77 -14.69 -33.63
CA ILE A 374 -38.21 -15.70 -34.54
C ILE A 374 -38.81 -17.09 -34.28
N LEU A 375 -38.99 -17.47 -33.02
CA LEU A 375 -39.59 -18.77 -32.66
C LEU A 375 -41.06 -18.84 -33.09
N GLU A 376 -41.84 -17.78 -32.85
CA GLU A 376 -43.23 -17.69 -33.29
C GLU A 376 -43.37 -17.76 -34.81
N LEU A 377 -42.53 -17.02 -35.54
CA LEU A 377 -42.49 -17.04 -37.00
C LEU A 377 -42.10 -18.42 -37.54
N LYS A 378 -41.12 -19.09 -36.92
CA LYS A 378 -40.75 -20.47 -37.27
C LYS A 378 -41.92 -21.43 -37.08
N HIS A 379 -42.64 -21.32 -35.97
CA HIS A 379 -43.81 -22.15 -35.71
C HIS A 379 -44.91 -21.90 -36.74
N ARG A 380 -45.23 -20.64 -37.01
CA ARG A 380 -46.23 -20.25 -38.03
C ARG A 380 -45.85 -20.74 -39.43
N ASN A 381 -44.57 -20.66 -39.80
CA ASN A 381 -44.07 -21.14 -41.08
C ASN A 381 -44.17 -22.68 -41.19
N SER A 382 -43.90 -23.41 -40.10
CA SER A 382 -44.08 -24.86 -40.05
C SER A 382 -45.55 -25.27 -40.24
N GLU A 383 -46.48 -24.55 -39.62
CA GLU A 383 -47.92 -24.81 -39.75
C GLU A 383 -48.43 -24.49 -41.16
N LEU A 384 -48.00 -23.37 -41.75
CA LEU A 384 -48.32 -23.05 -43.14
C LEU A 384 -47.78 -24.10 -44.11
N ARG A 385 -46.57 -24.62 -43.88
CA ARG A 385 -46.01 -25.73 -44.68
C ARG A 385 -46.88 -26.98 -44.59
N ARG A 386 -47.31 -27.36 -43.39
CA ARG A 386 -48.23 -28.49 -43.16
C ARG A 386 -49.54 -28.30 -43.94
N GLN A 387 -50.13 -27.11 -43.87
CA GLN A 387 -51.37 -26.79 -44.60
C GLN A 387 -51.19 -26.84 -46.13
N VAL A 388 -50.04 -26.38 -46.64
CA VAL A 388 -49.71 -26.47 -48.07
C VAL A 388 -49.58 -27.94 -48.51
N GLU A 389 -48.88 -28.76 -47.74
CA GLU A 389 -48.74 -30.20 -48.03
C GLU A 389 -50.10 -30.92 -48.01
N GLU A 390 -50.96 -30.60 -47.06
CA GLU A 390 -52.30 -31.16 -46.95
C GLU A 390 -53.17 -30.79 -48.17
N ARG A 391 -53.15 -29.51 -48.57
CA ARG A 391 -53.84 -29.06 -49.80
C ARG A 391 -53.26 -29.68 -51.06
N GLN A 392 -51.95 -29.87 -51.14
CA GLN A 392 -51.33 -30.56 -52.27
C GLN A 392 -51.77 -32.02 -52.37
N LYS A 393 -51.90 -32.73 -51.24
CA LYS A 393 -52.43 -34.10 -51.21
C LYS A 393 -53.89 -34.16 -51.66
N GLN A 394 -54.73 -33.25 -51.17
CA GLN A 394 -56.13 -33.13 -51.59
C GLN A 394 -56.25 -32.85 -53.09
N ARG A 395 -55.48 -31.90 -53.60
CA ARG A 395 -55.44 -31.55 -55.03
C ARG A 395 -55.04 -32.74 -55.89
N LYS A 396 -53.97 -33.46 -55.53
CA LYS A 396 -53.56 -34.69 -56.24
C LYS A 396 -54.65 -35.75 -56.22
N GLY A 397 -55.29 -35.99 -55.07
CA GLY A 397 -56.39 -36.94 -54.98
C GLY A 397 -57.59 -36.58 -55.87
N SER A 398 -57.90 -35.28 -56.01
CA SER A 398 -58.91 -34.81 -56.96
C SER A 398 -58.48 -34.95 -58.42
N GLU A 399 -57.21 -34.65 -58.74
CA GLU A 399 -56.62 -34.85 -60.08
C GLU A 399 -56.70 -36.34 -60.48
N ASP A 400 -56.26 -37.26 -59.62
CA ASP A 400 -56.33 -38.72 -59.83
C ASP A 400 -57.77 -39.25 -59.96
N TYR A 401 -58.74 -38.61 -59.30
CA TYR A 401 -60.15 -38.96 -59.42
C TYR A 401 -60.73 -38.52 -60.77
N VAL A 402 -60.42 -37.30 -61.20
CA VAL A 402 -60.84 -36.78 -62.51
C VAL A 402 -60.22 -37.61 -63.64
N GLU A 403 -58.94 -37.98 -63.53
CA GLU A 403 -58.27 -38.83 -64.51
C GLU A 403 -58.95 -40.20 -64.65
N ARG A 404 -59.32 -40.85 -63.53
CA ARG A 404 -60.10 -42.10 -63.54
C ARG A 404 -61.44 -41.96 -64.25
N ILE A 405 -62.21 -40.90 -63.96
CA ILE A 405 -63.49 -40.65 -64.64
C ILE A 405 -63.28 -40.45 -66.14
N LEU A 406 -62.25 -39.70 -66.54
CA LEU A 406 -61.95 -39.47 -67.95
C LEU A 406 -61.58 -40.77 -68.67
N GLU A 407 -60.80 -41.65 -68.03
CA GLU A 407 -60.48 -42.97 -68.56
C GLU A 407 -61.71 -43.88 -68.68
N GLU A 408 -62.59 -43.90 -67.67
CA GLU A 408 -63.86 -44.62 -67.72
C GLU A 408 -64.74 -44.12 -68.87
N LYS A 409 -64.91 -42.80 -68.99
CA LYS A 409 -65.66 -42.18 -70.09
C LYS A 409 -65.07 -42.49 -71.45
N LYS A 410 -63.74 -42.52 -71.57
CA LYS A 410 -63.05 -42.89 -72.80
C LYS A 410 -63.34 -44.35 -73.18
N LYS A 411 -63.27 -45.28 -72.22
CA LYS A 411 -63.62 -46.70 -72.43
C LYS A 411 -65.09 -46.88 -72.82
N GLU A 412 -66.01 -46.16 -72.17
CA GLU A 412 -67.44 -46.18 -72.53
C GLU A 412 -67.66 -45.69 -73.97
N MET A 413 -66.99 -44.60 -74.40
CA MET A 413 -67.06 -44.13 -75.78
C MET A 413 -66.46 -45.14 -76.76
N GLU A 414 -65.33 -45.76 -76.44
CA GLU A 414 -64.72 -46.81 -77.27
C GLU A 414 -65.65 -48.03 -77.43
N GLN A 415 -66.37 -48.43 -76.37
CA GLN A 415 -67.36 -49.50 -76.42
C GLN A 415 -68.59 -49.14 -77.25
N LEU A 416 -69.10 -47.91 -77.14
CA LEU A 416 -70.19 -47.41 -77.98
C LEU A 416 -69.81 -47.41 -79.46
N ASN A 417 -68.55 -47.08 -79.78
CA ASN A 417 -68.05 -47.04 -81.15
C ASN A 417 -67.75 -48.43 -81.75
N GLN A 418 -67.73 -49.50 -80.93
CA GLN A 418 -67.56 -50.89 -81.38
C GLN A 418 -68.90 -51.64 -81.55
N ASN A 419 -69.98 -51.14 -80.94
CA ASN A 419 -71.31 -51.77 -80.93
C ASN A 419 -72.35 -51.05 -81.83
N GLY A 420 -71.95 -49.98 -82.52
CA GLY A 420 -72.72 -49.33 -83.59
C GLY A 420 -72.01 -49.49 -84.92
#